data_AF-A0A1G3BPJ9-F1
#
_entry.id   AF-A0A1G3BPJ9-F1
#
_cell.length_a   1.000
_cell.length_b   1.000
_cell.length_c   1.000
_cell.angle_alpha   90.00
_cell.angle_beta   90.00
_cell.angle_gamma   90.00
#
_symmetry.space_group_name_H-M   'P 1'
#
loop_
_entity.id
_entity.type
_entity.pdbx_description
1 polymer ?
#
loop_
_entity_poly.entity_id
_entity_poly.type
_entity_poly.pdbx_seq_one_letter_code
_entity_poly.pdbx_strand_id
1 'polypeptide(L)'
;MFVLRNLNVLFVVLPFIYISSILVYGQEKKIETSYTAVIEEPFDKVITQDKAQKAEVMKRHMDLLNERYDLSEKTTKEVTMSGGKPLPVGPTARLKGKLTWEKLASMTSAEVKEKNLFPYLPLPHPNHASGGMLFSEKQIKQVSRLERFDMDFDLPDHFLPEFPSPIYLTTHKDMGDVSQGKLVTLDNYYEIFNGILNPKQLEGLRLLVTQFPQQQFNATADRKTEKPSQGVTCFDCHINGHTSAATHLVGDIRPQSHRNRIDTPSLRGVNVQRLFGSQRALKSVEDFTEFEQRAAYFDGDHLTAAKKGINVLERGSQVHFMAEFMALLDFPPAPELSIYGQLDPKKATDSEKRGEAIFFGKGNCAVCHPAPYYTDNQLHDLQVERFYKPQLINGQYIRAEGPIKTFPLRGIKDSPPYLHDGRLLTLEDTVEFFNLVLQINMNAQEKKDLVAFLRQL
;
A
#
# COMPACT_ATOMS: atom_id res chain seq x y z
N MET A 1 -27.80 45.13 -88.78
CA MET A 1 -26.42 45.34 -88.29
C MET A 1 -26.54 46.04 -86.95
N PHE A 2 -26.71 45.25 -85.89
CA PHE A 2 -27.28 45.70 -84.61
C PHE A 2 -26.22 46.19 -83.64
N VAL A 3 -26.66 47.18 -82.86
CA VAL A 3 -25.90 48.19 -82.12
C VAL A 3 -25.58 47.72 -80.70
N LEU A 4 -24.36 47.99 -80.26
CA LEU A 4 -23.93 47.96 -78.86
C LEU A 4 -24.47 49.19 -78.11
N ARG A 5 -25.19 49.00 -77.00
CA ARG A 5 -25.20 49.94 -75.87
C ARG A 5 -25.82 49.37 -74.58
N ASN A 6 -25.11 49.69 -73.49
CA ASN A 6 -25.56 50.04 -72.15
C ASN A 6 -25.74 48.97 -71.04
N LEU A 7 -25.11 49.34 -69.92
CA LEU A 7 -25.15 48.81 -68.56
C LEU A 7 -26.55 48.41 -68.09
N ASN A 8 -26.61 47.34 -67.29
CA ASN A 8 -27.44 47.30 -66.09
C ASN A 8 -26.78 46.45 -65.01
N VAL A 9 -26.53 47.08 -63.87
CA VAL A 9 -26.10 46.47 -62.61
C VAL A 9 -27.31 45.76 -62.01
N LEU A 10 -27.23 44.44 -61.86
CA LEU A 10 -28.27 43.63 -61.23
C LEU A 10 -27.81 43.26 -59.81
N PHE A 11 -28.46 43.82 -58.79
CA PHE A 11 -28.34 43.38 -57.41
C PHE A 11 -28.99 41.99 -57.28
N VAL A 12 -28.17 40.95 -57.04
CA VAL A 12 -28.66 39.62 -56.68
C VAL A 12 -28.68 39.52 -55.16
N VAL A 13 -29.88 39.55 -54.58
CA VAL A 13 -30.12 39.21 -53.18
C VAL A 13 -30.13 37.67 -53.07
N LEU A 14 -29.07 37.09 -52.53
CA LEU A 14 -28.99 35.66 -52.22
C LEU A 14 -29.70 35.40 -50.87
N PRO A 15 -30.65 34.45 -50.79
CA PRO A 15 -31.21 34.04 -49.51
C PRO A 15 -30.18 33.18 -48.76
N PHE A 16 -29.74 33.64 -47.59
CA PHE A 16 -28.95 32.84 -46.66
C PHE A 16 -29.83 31.71 -46.10
N ILE A 17 -29.69 30.51 -46.67
CA ILE A 17 -30.18 29.28 -46.05
C ILE A 17 -29.23 28.94 -44.91
N TYR A 18 -29.64 29.24 -43.67
CA TYR A 18 -28.97 28.74 -42.47
C TYR A 18 -29.22 27.23 -42.38
N ILE A 19 -28.29 26.44 -42.92
CA ILE A 19 -28.18 25.01 -42.58
C ILE A 19 -27.53 24.97 -41.19
N SER A 20 -28.34 24.77 -40.16
CA SER A 20 -27.85 24.40 -38.83
C SER A 20 -27.25 23.01 -38.91
N SER A 21 -25.94 22.94 -39.14
CA SER A 21 -25.15 21.75 -38.95
C SER A 21 -25.15 21.41 -37.45
N ILE A 22 -26.07 20.53 -37.06
CA ILE A 22 -26.02 19.82 -35.78
C ILE A 22 -24.80 18.90 -35.86
N LEU A 23 -23.64 19.42 -35.45
CA LEU A 23 -22.47 18.62 -35.12
C LEU A 23 -22.80 17.84 -33.85
N VAL A 24 -23.37 16.64 -34.03
CA VAL A 24 -23.36 15.61 -33.01
C VAL A 24 -21.89 15.21 -32.83
N TYR A 25 -21.19 15.86 -31.90
CA TYR A 25 -19.96 15.32 -31.34
C TYR A 25 -20.36 14.03 -30.62
N GLY A 26 -20.27 12.90 -31.33
CA GLY A 26 -20.25 11.60 -30.69
C GLY A 26 -19.05 11.60 -29.75
N GLN A 27 -19.30 11.48 -28.44
CA GLN A 27 -18.25 11.11 -27.50
C GLN A 27 -17.67 9.79 -28.00
N GLU A 28 -16.48 9.83 -28.61
CA GLU A 28 -15.77 8.62 -29.00
C GLU A 28 -15.68 7.72 -27.77
N LYS A 29 -16.26 6.53 -27.90
CA LYS A 29 -16.28 5.56 -26.81
C LYS A 29 -14.82 5.17 -26.57
N LYS A 30 -14.23 5.70 -25.48
CA LYS A 30 -12.84 5.45 -25.11
C LYS A 30 -12.62 3.94 -25.07
N ILE A 31 -11.83 3.41 -26.00
CA ILE A 31 -11.52 1.98 -26.08
C ILE A 31 -10.65 1.65 -24.87
N GLU A 32 -11.13 0.76 -24.00
CA GLU A 32 -10.33 0.26 -22.89
C GLU A 32 -9.27 -0.71 -23.43
N THR A 33 -8.02 -0.51 -23.04
CA THR A 33 -6.88 -1.35 -23.40
C THR A 33 -6.16 -1.83 -22.15
N SER A 34 -5.56 -3.03 -22.24
CA SER A 34 -4.72 -3.58 -21.15
C SER A 34 -3.32 -2.97 -21.11
N TYR A 35 -2.87 -2.35 -22.22
CA TYR A 35 -1.56 -1.72 -22.35
C TYR A 35 -1.59 -0.28 -21.85
N THR A 36 -0.50 0.13 -21.20
CA THR A 36 -0.29 1.54 -20.89
C THR A 36 0.00 2.27 -22.19
N ALA A 37 -0.69 3.38 -22.44
CA ALA A 37 -0.39 4.17 -23.63
C ALA A 37 1.06 4.68 -23.55
N VAL A 38 1.85 4.40 -24.58
CA VAL A 38 3.18 5.01 -24.74
C VAL A 38 2.98 6.44 -25.23
N ILE A 39 2.74 7.35 -24.29
CA ILE A 39 2.57 8.77 -24.57
C ILE A 39 3.93 9.44 -24.44
N GLU A 40 4.48 9.94 -25.54
CA GLU A 40 5.73 10.70 -25.57
C GLU A 40 5.43 12.19 -25.66
N GLU A 41 4.98 12.77 -24.55
CA GLU A 41 4.97 14.22 -24.39
C GLU A 41 6.38 14.72 -23.99
N PRO A 42 6.79 15.92 -24.41
CA PRO A 42 8.03 16.51 -23.91
C PRO A 42 8.02 16.61 -22.38
N PHE A 43 9.11 16.19 -21.74
CA PHE A 43 9.18 16.13 -20.27
C PHE A 43 8.86 17.48 -19.62
N ASP A 44 9.33 18.59 -20.19
CA ASP A 44 9.08 19.95 -19.69
C ASP A 44 7.58 20.28 -19.64
N LYS A 45 6.78 19.72 -20.56
CA LYS A 45 5.33 19.85 -20.56
C LYS A 45 4.72 19.03 -19.42
N VAL A 46 5.10 17.76 -19.30
CA VAL A 46 4.60 16.83 -18.26
C VAL A 46 4.87 17.37 -16.87
N ILE A 47 6.12 17.74 -16.57
CA ILE A 47 6.50 18.24 -15.25
C ILE A 47 5.78 19.55 -14.91
N THR A 48 5.62 20.46 -15.88
CA THR A 48 4.90 21.73 -15.66
C THR A 48 3.43 21.48 -15.34
N GLN A 49 2.76 20.62 -16.11
CA GLN A 49 1.35 20.30 -15.93
C GLN A 49 1.09 19.57 -14.61
N ASP A 50 1.92 18.60 -14.27
CA ASP A 50 1.74 17.79 -13.06
C ASP A 50 2.05 18.59 -11.79
N LYS A 51 3.11 19.41 -11.80
CA LYS A 51 3.40 20.32 -10.67
C LYS A 51 2.27 21.32 -10.44
N ALA A 52 1.67 21.84 -11.52
CA ALA A 52 0.52 22.74 -11.41
C ALA A 52 -0.72 22.06 -10.82
N GLN A 53 -0.90 20.75 -11.06
CA GLN A 53 -2.04 19.97 -10.55
C GLN A 53 -1.81 19.38 -9.15
N LYS A 54 -0.55 19.27 -8.70
CA LYS A 54 -0.18 18.63 -7.42
C LYS A 54 -1.00 19.13 -6.23
N ALA A 55 -1.17 20.44 -6.09
CA ALA A 55 -1.94 21.02 -4.99
C ALA A 55 -3.41 20.60 -4.99
N GLU A 56 -4.05 20.52 -6.16
CA GLU A 56 -5.44 20.08 -6.29
C GLU A 56 -5.58 18.58 -6.02
N VAL A 57 -4.65 17.77 -6.54
CA VAL A 57 -4.57 16.32 -6.28
C VAL A 57 -4.49 16.06 -4.78
N MET A 58 -3.55 16.72 -4.09
CA MET A 58 -3.35 16.54 -2.66
C MET A 58 -4.55 17.04 -1.87
N LYS A 59 -5.12 18.21 -2.22
CA LYS A 59 -6.31 18.73 -1.55
C LYS A 59 -7.48 17.76 -1.64
N ARG A 60 -7.81 17.28 -2.85
CA ARG A 60 -8.90 16.33 -3.08
C ARG A 60 -8.72 15.05 -2.26
N HIS A 61 -7.49 14.53 -2.19
CA HIS A 61 -7.21 13.32 -1.42
C HIS A 61 -7.26 13.57 0.10
N MET A 62 -6.71 14.68 0.58
CA MET A 62 -6.77 15.03 2.00
C MET A 62 -8.20 15.35 2.47
N ASP A 63 -9.04 15.94 1.61
CA ASP A 63 -10.47 16.14 1.91
C ASP A 63 -11.16 14.78 2.11
N LEU A 64 -10.86 13.78 1.26
CA LEU A 64 -11.36 12.41 1.40
C LEU A 64 -10.89 11.75 2.71
N LEU A 65 -9.60 11.88 3.05
CA LEU A 65 -9.07 11.32 4.28
C LEU A 65 -9.70 11.98 5.51
N ASN A 66 -9.84 13.30 5.53
CA ASN A 66 -10.48 14.03 6.64
C ASN A 66 -11.98 13.73 6.78
N GLU A 67 -12.66 13.41 5.67
CA GLU A 67 -14.05 12.91 5.70
C GLU A 67 -14.13 11.53 6.37
N ARG A 68 -13.16 10.65 6.08
CA ARG A 68 -13.16 9.25 6.54
C ARG A 68 -12.56 9.06 7.92
N TYR A 69 -11.59 9.87 8.31
CA TYR A 69 -10.75 9.64 9.49
C TYR A 69 -10.57 10.90 10.34
N ASP A 70 -10.39 10.69 11.64
CA ASP A 70 -9.76 11.62 12.54
C ASP A 70 -8.25 11.46 12.46
N LEU A 71 -7.59 12.36 11.74
CA LEU A 71 -6.13 12.36 11.53
C LEU A 71 -5.36 13.09 12.64
N SER A 72 -6.01 13.41 13.77
CA SER A 72 -5.32 14.02 14.91
C SER A 72 -4.31 13.05 15.53
N GLU A 73 -3.17 13.58 15.97
CA GLU A 73 -2.13 12.78 16.60
C GLU A 73 -2.57 12.29 17.98
N LYS A 74 -3.02 11.03 18.03
CA LYS A 74 -3.36 10.31 19.25
C LYS A 74 -2.44 9.11 19.37
N THR A 75 -1.52 9.16 20.33
CA THR A 75 -0.55 8.08 20.54
C THR A 75 -0.51 7.63 22.00
N THR A 76 -0.07 6.39 22.24
CA THR A 76 0.23 5.87 23.58
C THR A 76 1.71 5.54 23.71
N LYS A 77 2.23 5.73 24.92
CA LYS A 77 3.59 5.32 25.33
C LYS A 77 3.58 4.11 26.26
N GLU A 78 2.40 3.59 26.62
CA GLU A 78 2.28 2.38 27.46
C GLU A 78 2.89 1.16 26.75
N VAL A 79 2.73 1.11 25.42
CA VAL A 79 3.43 0.17 24.53
C VAL A 79 3.95 0.98 23.34
N THR A 80 5.15 0.66 22.88
CA THR A 80 5.81 1.30 21.74
C THR A 80 6.11 0.28 20.63
N MET A 81 6.36 0.76 19.42
CA MET A 81 6.98 -0.03 18.36
C MET A 81 8.36 -0.52 18.82
N SER A 82 8.91 -1.55 18.17
CA SER A 82 10.11 -2.22 18.68
C SER A 82 11.38 -1.35 18.73
N GLY A 83 11.47 -0.24 18.00
CA GLY A 83 12.54 0.75 18.14
C GLY A 83 12.20 1.93 19.07
N GLY A 84 10.98 1.98 19.62
CA GLY A 84 10.56 2.95 20.64
C GLY A 84 9.57 4.01 20.16
N LYS A 85 9.14 4.00 18.89
CA LYS A 85 8.10 4.93 18.40
C LYS A 85 6.76 4.71 19.14
N PRO A 86 6.10 5.77 19.67
CA PRO A 86 4.75 5.66 20.24
C PRO A 86 3.74 5.07 19.24
N LEU A 87 2.83 4.23 19.73
CA LEU A 87 1.81 3.61 18.86
C LEU A 87 0.65 4.59 18.61
N PRO A 88 0.15 4.70 17.37
CA PRO A 88 -1.09 5.43 17.11
C PRO A 88 -2.29 4.70 17.73
N VAL A 89 -3.27 5.46 18.22
CA VAL A 89 -4.44 4.96 18.95
C VAL A 89 -5.71 5.47 18.30
N GLY A 90 -6.61 4.54 17.97
CA GLY A 90 -7.89 4.84 17.36
C GLY A 90 -9.09 4.49 18.25
N PRO A 91 -10.25 4.12 17.64
CA PRO A 91 -10.46 4.09 16.20
C PRO A 91 -10.40 5.50 15.61
N THR A 92 -9.88 5.61 14.40
CA THR A 92 -9.77 6.87 13.65
C THR A 92 -10.96 7.08 12.73
N ALA A 93 -11.61 6.01 12.27
CA ALA A 93 -12.70 6.13 11.30
C ALA A 93 -13.90 6.94 11.84
N ARG A 94 -14.39 7.86 11.00
CA ARG A 94 -15.56 8.69 11.28
C ARG A 94 -16.83 7.96 10.91
N LEU A 95 -17.75 7.85 11.86
CA LEU A 95 -19.09 7.32 11.60
C LEU A 95 -20.02 8.41 11.08
N LYS A 96 -20.93 8.05 10.18
CA LYS A 96 -21.90 9.00 9.62
C LYS A 96 -22.95 9.42 10.65
N GLY A 97 -23.17 10.73 10.77
CA GLY A 97 -24.21 11.30 11.64
C GLY A 97 -23.94 11.05 13.13
N LYS A 98 -24.97 10.66 13.88
CA LYS A 98 -24.88 10.35 15.33
C LYS A 98 -24.78 8.84 15.62
N LEU A 99 -24.22 8.08 14.67
CA LEU A 99 -24.08 6.63 14.81
C LEU A 99 -22.97 6.28 15.80
N THR A 100 -23.17 5.22 16.60
CA THR A 100 -22.12 4.66 17.48
C THR A 100 -21.64 3.32 16.92
N TRP A 101 -20.46 2.88 17.36
CA TRP A 101 -19.89 1.59 16.96
C TRP A 101 -20.79 0.42 17.36
N GLU A 102 -21.39 0.46 18.55
CA GLU A 102 -22.31 -0.58 19.05
C GLU A 102 -23.54 -0.69 18.15
N LYS A 103 -24.13 0.45 17.80
CA LYS A 103 -25.30 0.48 16.92
C LYS A 103 -24.94 0.00 15.52
N LEU A 104 -23.78 0.39 14.98
CA LEU A 104 -23.32 -0.07 13.67
C LEU A 104 -23.06 -1.59 13.67
N ALA A 105 -22.40 -2.12 14.69
CA ALA A 105 -22.08 -3.54 14.81
C ALA A 105 -23.34 -4.43 14.89
N SER A 106 -24.41 -3.91 15.51
CA SER A 106 -25.70 -4.62 15.59
C SER A 106 -26.47 -4.72 14.28
N MET A 107 -26.07 -3.99 13.22
CA MET A 107 -26.75 -4.01 11.93
C MET A 107 -26.30 -5.19 11.06
N THR A 108 -27.21 -5.70 10.25
CA THR A 108 -26.85 -6.65 9.19
C THR A 108 -26.03 -5.96 8.10
N SER A 109 -25.21 -6.73 7.38
CA SER A 109 -24.45 -6.19 6.25
C SER A 109 -25.33 -5.54 5.18
N ALA A 110 -26.53 -6.08 4.97
CA ALA A 110 -27.52 -5.54 4.03
C ALA A 110 -27.98 -4.14 4.45
N GLU A 111 -28.30 -3.93 5.73
CA GLU A 111 -28.70 -2.61 6.24
C GLU A 111 -27.56 -1.59 6.16
N VAL A 112 -26.34 -2.01 6.52
CA VAL A 112 -25.14 -1.15 6.41
C VAL A 112 -24.92 -0.73 4.96
N LYS A 113 -25.07 -1.66 4.00
CA LYS A 113 -24.94 -1.40 2.57
C LYS A 113 -26.05 -0.51 2.01
N GLU A 114 -27.29 -0.76 2.39
CA GLU A 114 -28.44 0.02 1.93
C GLU A 114 -28.35 1.48 2.39
N LYS A 115 -28.01 1.67 3.67
CA LYS A 115 -27.88 2.99 4.32
C LYS A 115 -26.52 3.66 4.08
N ASN A 116 -25.61 3.00 3.35
CA ASN A 116 -24.26 3.48 3.03
C ASN A 116 -23.46 3.88 4.29
N LEU A 117 -23.44 3.01 5.31
CA LEU A 117 -22.88 3.28 6.64
C LEU A 117 -21.50 2.64 6.89
N PHE A 118 -20.98 1.84 5.97
CA PHE A 118 -19.69 1.18 6.16
C PHE A 118 -18.52 2.19 6.12
N PRO A 119 -17.71 2.32 7.19
CA PRO A 119 -16.70 3.37 7.26
C PRO A 119 -15.37 3.00 6.59
N TYR A 120 -15.09 1.71 6.37
CA TYR A 120 -13.79 1.20 5.90
C TYR A 120 -13.78 0.79 4.42
N LEU A 121 -14.26 1.68 3.55
CA LEU A 121 -14.15 1.48 2.09
C LEU A 121 -12.67 1.38 1.66
N PRO A 122 -12.35 0.64 0.58
CA PRO A 122 -11.00 0.63 0.03
C PRO A 122 -10.43 2.04 -0.14
N LEU A 123 -9.15 2.18 0.18
CA LEU A 123 -8.48 3.46 0.21
C LEU A 123 -7.81 3.71 -1.16
N PRO A 124 -8.30 4.68 -1.95
CA PRO A 124 -7.69 4.98 -3.24
C PRO A 124 -6.33 5.64 -3.09
N HIS A 125 -5.44 5.36 -4.04
CA HIS A 125 -4.21 6.12 -4.25
C HIS A 125 -4.50 7.63 -4.44
N PRO A 126 -3.62 8.54 -3.98
CA PRO A 126 -3.85 10.00 -4.03
C PRO A 126 -4.19 10.53 -5.42
N ASN A 127 -3.45 10.06 -6.42
CA ASN A 127 -3.80 10.21 -7.83
C ASN A 127 -3.94 8.83 -8.48
N HIS A 128 -5.14 8.26 -8.46
CA HIS A 128 -5.37 6.90 -8.95
C HIS A 128 -5.09 6.73 -10.46
N ALA A 129 -5.30 7.79 -11.25
CA ALA A 129 -5.03 7.77 -12.68
C ALA A 129 -3.52 7.62 -12.99
N SER A 130 -2.66 8.28 -12.20
CA SER A 130 -1.19 8.17 -12.31
C SER A 130 -0.67 6.90 -11.63
N GLY A 131 -1.21 6.55 -10.46
CA GLY A 131 -0.73 5.44 -9.65
C GLY A 131 0.74 5.60 -9.24
N GLY A 132 1.45 4.47 -9.18
CA GLY A 132 2.88 4.46 -8.88
C GLY A 132 3.21 4.30 -7.40
N MET A 133 4.50 4.18 -7.10
CA MET A 133 4.97 4.07 -5.72
C MET A 133 4.95 5.46 -5.04
N LEU A 134 4.68 5.49 -3.74
CA LEU A 134 4.77 6.67 -2.88
C LEU A 134 5.51 6.35 -1.58
N PHE A 135 6.33 7.29 -1.14
CA PHE A 135 7.19 7.19 0.04
C PHE A 135 6.98 8.38 0.96
N SER A 136 7.08 8.17 2.27
CA SER A 136 6.82 9.21 3.26
C SER A 136 7.81 10.38 3.18
N GLU A 137 7.39 11.57 3.63
CA GLU A 137 8.26 12.75 3.67
C GLU A 137 9.52 12.51 4.51
N LYS A 138 9.38 11.76 5.62
CA LYS A 138 10.50 11.39 6.49
C LYS A 138 11.56 10.55 5.73
N GLN A 139 11.11 9.64 4.87
CA GLN A 139 11.99 8.85 4.01
C GLN A 139 12.61 9.70 2.91
N ILE A 140 11.82 10.53 2.22
CA ILE A 140 12.29 11.40 1.13
C ILE A 140 13.41 12.34 1.63
N LYS A 141 13.32 12.85 2.87
CA LYS A 141 14.38 13.68 3.47
C LYS A 141 15.74 12.97 3.57
N GLN A 142 15.76 11.64 3.69
CA GLN A 142 17.01 10.85 3.72
C GLN A 142 17.39 10.32 2.33
N VAL A 143 16.41 10.09 1.46
CA VAL A 143 16.58 9.48 0.14
C VAL A 143 15.84 10.32 -0.91
N SER A 144 16.36 11.51 -1.20
CA SER A 144 15.67 12.53 -2.02
C SER A 144 15.33 12.09 -3.45
N ARG A 145 16.03 11.08 -3.98
CA ARG A 145 15.69 10.46 -5.28
C ARG A 145 14.30 9.81 -5.34
N LEU A 146 13.65 9.61 -4.18
CA LEU A 146 12.29 9.07 -4.07
C LEU A 146 11.20 10.14 -4.17
N GLU A 147 11.57 11.43 -4.24
CA GLU A 147 10.61 12.52 -4.35
C GLU A 147 9.91 12.53 -5.71
N ARG A 148 8.58 12.67 -5.66
CA ARG A 148 7.75 12.85 -6.85
C ARG A 148 7.30 14.29 -7.02
N PHE A 149 7.37 14.79 -8.24
CA PHE A 149 6.91 16.15 -8.54
C PHE A 149 5.39 16.27 -8.69
N ASP A 150 4.67 15.16 -8.84
CA ASP A 150 3.23 15.14 -9.20
C ASP A 150 2.28 14.91 -8.01
N MET A 151 2.77 14.35 -6.90
CA MET A 151 2.03 14.22 -5.64
C MET A 151 2.95 13.93 -4.45
N ASP A 152 2.40 14.00 -3.25
CA ASP A 152 3.06 13.62 -1.99
C ASP A 152 2.44 12.35 -1.41
N PHE A 153 3.09 11.81 -0.38
CA PHE A 153 2.52 10.75 0.45
C PHE A 153 1.31 11.27 1.24
N ASP A 154 0.33 10.42 1.50
CA ASP A 154 -1.00 10.80 1.94
C ASP A 154 -1.22 10.76 3.46
N LEU A 155 -0.58 9.81 4.14
CA LEU A 155 -0.81 9.60 5.56
C LEU A 155 0.21 10.35 6.45
N PRO A 156 -0.24 10.97 7.57
CA PRO A 156 0.66 11.58 8.55
C PRO A 156 1.65 10.59 9.18
N ASP A 157 2.85 11.07 9.53
CA ASP A 157 3.95 10.24 10.05
C ASP A 157 3.60 9.41 11.30
N HIS A 158 2.72 9.92 12.18
CA HIS A 158 2.34 9.21 13.40
C HIS A 158 1.52 7.93 13.15
N PHE A 159 0.93 7.76 11.96
CA PHE A 159 0.28 6.52 11.53
C PHE A 159 1.20 5.56 10.76
N LEU A 160 2.47 5.93 10.55
CA LEU A 160 3.42 5.12 9.79
C LEU A 160 4.29 4.26 10.71
N PRO A 161 4.99 3.26 10.17
CA PRO A 161 5.97 2.49 10.92
C PRO A 161 7.11 3.38 11.44
N GLU A 162 7.91 2.81 12.32
CA GLU A 162 9.13 3.44 12.75
C GLU A 162 10.15 3.57 11.62
N PHE A 163 10.89 4.68 11.62
CA PHE A 163 11.85 5.00 10.58
C PHE A 163 13.15 5.56 11.17
N PRO A 164 14.33 4.97 10.87
CA PRO A 164 14.47 3.66 10.24
C PRO A 164 13.99 2.54 11.18
N SER A 165 13.56 1.42 10.63
CA SER A 165 13.10 0.29 11.43
C SER A 165 14.30 -0.59 11.85
N PRO A 166 14.24 -1.26 13.02
CA PRO A 166 15.31 -2.15 13.46
C PRO A 166 15.41 -3.42 12.59
N ILE A 167 16.58 -4.04 12.55
CA ILE A 167 16.83 -5.33 11.90
C ILE A 167 17.12 -6.37 12.97
N TYR A 168 16.35 -7.46 12.96
CA TYR A 168 16.60 -8.63 13.80
C TYR A 168 17.02 -9.79 12.90
N LEU A 169 18.05 -10.54 13.30
CA LEU A 169 18.53 -11.69 12.54
C LEU A 169 18.31 -12.99 13.30
N THR A 170 17.80 -14.01 12.59
CA THR A 170 17.59 -15.36 13.16
C THR A 170 18.89 -16.02 13.63
N THR A 171 20.03 -15.64 13.04
CA THR A 171 21.37 -16.16 13.35
C THR A 171 22.09 -15.40 14.48
N HIS A 172 21.62 -14.21 14.86
CA HIS A 172 22.28 -13.31 15.82
C HIS A 172 21.26 -12.70 16.79
N LYS A 173 20.50 -13.57 17.47
CA LYS A 173 19.42 -13.15 18.39
C LYS A 173 19.93 -12.35 19.59
N ASP A 174 21.18 -12.54 19.96
CA ASP A 174 21.89 -11.86 21.05
C ASP A 174 22.21 -10.39 20.73
N MET A 175 22.23 -9.99 19.45
CA MET A 175 22.63 -8.65 19.04
C MET A 175 21.49 -7.62 19.03
N GLY A 176 20.22 -8.04 19.15
CA GLY A 176 19.08 -7.14 19.07
C GLY A 176 18.97 -6.48 17.69
N ASP A 177 18.91 -5.13 17.64
CA ASP A 177 18.90 -4.38 16.38
C ASP A 177 20.30 -4.31 15.74
N VAL A 178 20.54 -5.15 14.73
CA VAL A 178 21.84 -5.17 14.03
C VAL A 178 22.04 -3.98 13.09
N SER A 179 20.99 -3.19 12.80
CA SER A 179 21.13 -1.96 12.00
C SER A 179 21.73 -0.80 12.78
N GLN A 180 21.84 -0.92 14.11
CA GLN A 180 22.34 0.13 15.00
C GLN A 180 21.56 1.45 14.86
N GLY A 181 20.24 1.36 14.61
CA GLY A 181 19.37 2.51 14.35
C GLY A 181 19.65 3.27 13.04
N LYS A 182 20.42 2.70 12.11
CA LYS A 182 20.75 3.33 10.82
C LYS A 182 19.81 2.85 9.71
N LEU A 183 19.49 3.75 8.79
CA LEU A 183 18.90 3.36 7.50
C LEU A 183 19.98 2.63 6.68
N VAL A 184 19.75 1.37 6.36
CA VAL A 184 20.71 0.55 5.60
C VAL A 184 20.59 0.89 4.12
N THR A 185 21.69 1.33 3.53
CA THR A 185 21.80 1.71 2.12
C THR A 185 23.05 1.10 1.50
N LEU A 186 23.21 1.28 0.18
CA LEU A 186 24.43 0.84 -0.52
C LEU A 186 25.71 1.49 0.05
N ASP A 187 25.60 2.66 0.68
CA ASP A 187 26.75 3.40 1.21
C ASP A 187 27.30 2.81 2.52
N ASN A 188 26.45 2.11 3.30
CA ASN A 188 26.81 1.68 4.66
C ASN A 188 26.58 0.19 4.95
N TYR A 189 25.89 -0.57 4.08
CA TYR A 189 25.58 -1.98 4.34
C TYR A 189 26.83 -2.82 4.63
N TYR A 190 27.93 -2.57 3.91
CA TYR A 190 29.17 -3.33 4.09
C TYR A 190 29.78 -3.07 5.46
N GLU A 191 29.89 -1.80 5.88
CA GLU A 191 30.43 -1.43 7.19
C GLU A 191 29.60 -2.02 8.33
N ILE A 192 28.27 -1.99 8.20
CA ILE A 192 27.36 -2.46 9.26
C ILE A 192 27.37 -3.99 9.37
N PHE A 193 27.40 -4.72 8.25
CA PHE A 193 27.14 -6.17 8.22
C PHE A 193 28.36 -7.05 7.96
N ASN A 194 29.51 -6.49 7.58
CA ASN A 194 30.72 -7.27 7.38
C ASN A 194 31.17 -7.93 8.71
N GLY A 195 31.37 -9.24 8.69
CA GLY A 195 31.66 -10.05 9.89
C GLY A 195 30.42 -10.54 10.64
N ILE A 196 29.23 -10.00 10.35
CA ILE A 196 27.93 -10.51 10.85
C ILE A 196 27.34 -11.49 9.84
N LEU A 197 27.34 -11.12 8.56
CA LEU A 197 26.82 -11.94 7.47
C LEU A 197 27.95 -12.72 6.78
N ASN A 198 27.63 -13.91 6.29
CA ASN A 198 28.54 -14.61 5.38
C ASN A 198 28.61 -13.87 4.01
N PRO A 199 29.60 -14.16 3.15
CA PRO A 199 29.77 -13.43 1.89
C PRO A 199 28.55 -13.48 0.95
N LYS A 200 27.81 -14.60 0.93
CA LYS A 200 26.63 -14.77 0.09
C LYS A 200 25.45 -13.94 0.58
N GLN A 201 25.23 -13.94 1.89
CA GLN A 201 24.21 -13.12 2.56
C GLN A 201 24.52 -11.63 2.42
N LEU A 202 25.79 -11.24 2.53
CA LEU A 202 26.24 -9.86 2.36
C LEU A 202 26.01 -9.36 0.92
N GLU A 203 26.26 -10.21 -0.08
CA GLU A 203 25.92 -9.92 -1.48
C GLU A 203 24.40 -9.84 -1.69
N GLY A 204 23.63 -10.72 -1.03
CA GLY A 204 22.17 -10.66 -1.02
C GLY A 204 21.64 -9.32 -0.49
N LEU A 205 22.19 -8.84 0.64
CA LEU A 205 21.88 -7.52 1.18
C LEU A 205 22.29 -6.40 0.23
N ARG A 206 23.50 -6.45 -0.35
CA ARG A 206 23.95 -5.46 -1.36
C ARG A 206 22.93 -5.33 -2.49
N LEU A 207 22.44 -6.45 -3.01
CA LEU A 207 21.44 -6.48 -4.08
C LEU A 207 20.10 -5.85 -3.65
N LEU A 208 19.63 -6.11 -2.42
CA LEU A 208 18.39 -5.53 -1.89
C LEU A 208 18.46 -4.00 -1.70
N VAL A 209 19.66 -3.44 -1.50
CA VAL A 209 19.91 -1.99 -1.44
C VAL A 209 20.48 -1.42 -2.74
N THR A 210 20.50 -2.20 -3.83
CA THR A 210 20.88 -1.74 -5.18
C THR A 210 19.66 -1.17 -5.89
N GLN A 211 19.85 -0.09 -6.65
CA GLN A 211 18.78 0.57 -7.39
C GLN A 211 18.46 -0.16 -8.70
N PHE A 212 17.18 -0.25 -9.03
CA PHE A 212 16.67 -0.78 -10.29
C PHE A 212 15.60 0.17 -10.86
N PRO A 213 15.56 0.41 -12.20
CA PRO A 213 14.53 1.22 -12.82
C PRO A 213 13.11 0.74 -12.46
N GLN A 214 12.20 1.69 -12.29
CA GLN A 214 10.80 1.45 -11.96
C GLN A 214 9.92 2.43 -12.77
N GLN A 215 8.63 2.12 -12.93
CA GLN A 215 7.69 2.87 -13.76
C GLN A 215 7.72 4.40 -13.56
N GLN A 216 7.81 4.90 -12.32
CA GLN A 216 7.88 6.33 -12.00
C GLN A 216 9.32 6.81 -11.73
N PHE A 217 10.22 5.92 -11.34
CA PHE A 217 11.61 6.20 -11.04
C PHE A 217 12.53 5.60 -12.11
N ASN A 218 12.79 6.34 -13.18
CA ASN A 218 13.60 5.89 -14.32
C ASN A 218 14.24 7.08 -15.06
N ALA A 219 14.98 6.78 -16.13
CA ALA A 219 15.70 7.76 -16.93
C ALA A 219 14.89 8.38 -18.09
N THR A 220 13.69 7.89 -18.39
CA THR A 220 12.91 8.32 -19.57
C THR A 220 11.98 9.51 -19.27
N ALA A 221 11.31 10.03 -20.31
CA ALA A 221 10.48 11.25 -20.23
C ALA A 221 9.13 11.05 -19.50
N ASP A 222 8.73 9.81 -19.22
CA ASP A 222 7.49 9.47 -18.50
C ASP A 222 7.72 9.22 -17.00
N ARG A 223 8.93 9.49 -16.49
CA ARG A 223 9.26 9.49 -15.05
C ARG A 223 8.45 10.53 -14.28
N LYS A 224 8.35 10.33 -12.96
CA LYS A 224 7.73 11.28 -12.00
C LYS A 224 8.74 11.93 -11.05
N THR A 225 10.02 11.80 -11.36
CA THR A 225 11.15 12.45 -10.69
C THR A 225 11.67 13.61 -11.53
N GLU A 226 12.14 14.69 -10.90
CA GLU A 226 12.63 15.85 -11.65
C GLU A 226 13.86 15.50 -12.50
N LYS A 227 14.86 14.86 -11.87
CA LYS A 227 16.06 14.37 -12.52
C LYS A 227 15.85 12.93 -13.00
N PRO A 228 16.49 12.51 -14.10
CA PRO A 228 16.58 11.10 -14.46
C PRO A 228 17.02 10.25 -13.26
N SER A 229 16.29 9.17 -12.99
CA SER A 229 16.52 8.32 -11.82
C SER A 229 17.05 6.95 -12.23
N GLN A 230 17.99 6.41 -11.44
CA GLN A 230 18.42 5.01 -11.52
C GLN A 230 17.38 4.05 -10.92
N GLY A 231 16.31 4.60 -10.33
CA GLY A 231 15.18 3.86 -9.81
C GLY A 231 15.21 3.66 -8.30
N VAL A 232 14.57 2.58 -7.85
CA VAL A 232 14.33 2.24 -6.44
C VAL A 232 15.04 0.95 -6.06
N THR A 233 15.28 0.78 -4.76
CA THR A 233 15.80 -0.46 -4.16
C THR A 233 14.66 -1.27 -3.57
N CYS A 234 14.86 -2.57 -3.34
CA CYS A 234 13.88 -3.37 -2.59
C CYS A 234 13.65 -2.78 -1.19
N PHE A 235 14.72 -2.28 -0.57
CA PHE A 235 14.69 -1.66 0.76
C PHE A 235 14.15 -0.22 0.78
N ASP A 236 13.80 0.39 -0.34
CA ASP A 236 13.05 1.66 -0.32
C ASP A 236 11.60 1.41 0.11
N CYS A 237 10.97 0.33 -0.35
CA CYS A 237 9.64 -0.09 0.12
C CYS A 237 9.73 -0.93 1.40
N HIS A 238 10.73 -1.82 1.46
CA HIS A 238 10.97 -2.71 2.59
C HIS A 238 12.15 -2.24 3.45
N ILE A 239 12.07 -1.02 3.97
CA ILE A 239 13.14 -0.39 4.77
C ILE A 239 13.63 -1.34 5.85
N ASN A 240 14.94 -1.63 5.80
CA ASN A 240 15.59 -2.50 6.77
C ASN A 240 14.85 -3.86 6.92
N GLY A 241 14.27 -4.38 5.84
CA GLY A 241 13.48 -5.62 5.86
C GLY A 241 12.09 -5.48 6.53
N HIS A 242 11.67 -4.28 6.89
CA HIS A 242 10.34 -3.98 7.41
C HIS A 242 9.56 -3.08 6.44
N THR A 243 8.25 -2.92 6.66
CA THR A 243 7.47 -1.98 5.85
C THR A 243 7.82 -0.52 6.19
N SER A 244 7.74 0.36 5.19
CA SER A 244 7.75 1.82 5.36
C SER A 244 6.36 2.46 5.21
N ALA A 245 5.32 1.63 5.11
CA ALA A 245 3.99 1.97 4.62
C ALA A 245 3.99 2.54 3.19
N ALA A 246 5.04 2.30 2.40
CA ALA A 246 5.07 2.68 1.00
C ALA A 246 3.91 2.01 0.26
N THR A 247 3.18 2.79 -0.54
CA THR A 247 2.01 2.29 -1.25
C THR A 247 2.20 2.31 -2.76
N HIS A 248 1.48 1.41 -3.44
CA HIS A 248 1.49 1.28 -4.89
C HIS A 248 0.10 0.89 -5.41
N LEU A 249 -0.07 0.79 -6.73
CA LEU A 249 -1.24 0.18 -7.36
C LEU A 249 -0.87 -1.19 -7.93
N VAL A 250 -1.67 -2.21 -7.64
CA VAL A 250 -1.41 -3.58 -8.14
C VAL A 250 -1.35 -3.62 -9.67
N GLY A 251 -0.34 -4.30 -10.22
CA GLY A 251 -0.12 -4.36 -11.68
C GLY A 251 -1.01 -5.35 -12.45
N ASP A 252 -1.64 -6.32 -11.78
CA ASP A 252 -2.44 -7.42 -12.37
C ASP A 252 -3.80 -7.02 -12.87
N ILE A 253 -4.33 -5.89 -12.40
CA ILE A 253 -5.74 -5.57 -12.60
C ILE A 253 -5.86 -4.50 -13.69
N ARG A 254 -6.86 -4.67 -14.56
CA ARG A 254 -7.26 -3.68 -15.57
C ARG A 254 -8.79 -3.53 -15.59
N PRO A 255 -9.31 -2.36 -16.03
CA PRO A 255 -8.59 -1.14 -16.43
C PRO A 255 -7.94 -0.40 -15.25
N GLN A 256 -7.21 0.70 -15.48
CA GLN A 256 -6.49 1.46 -14.44
C GLN A 256 -7.35 1.79 -13.20
N SER A 257 -8.61 2.17 -13.40
CA SER A 257 -9.55 2.47 -12.31
C SER A 257 -9.82 1.28 -11.39
N HIS A 258 -9.54 0.05 -11.83
CA HIS A 258 -9.77 -1.16 -11.06
C HIS A 258 -8.53 -1.60 -10.27
N ARG A 259 -7.36 -1.03 -10.51
CA ARG A 259 -6.16 -1.39 -9.76
C ARG A 259 -6.33 -0.98 -8.31
N ASN A 260 -6.21 -1.92 -7.38
CA ASN A 260 -6.31 -1.58 -5.96
C ASN A 260 -5.01 -0.93 -5.47
N ARG A 261 -5.13 0.00 -4.52
CA ARG A 261 -3.99 0.40 -3.67
C ARG A 261 -3.51 -0.84 -2.92
N ILE A 262 -2.21 -0.96 -2.80
CA ILE A 262 -1.56 -1.91 -1.90
C ILE A 262 -0.57 -1.18 -1.01
N ASP A 263 -0.50 -1.64 0.22
CA ASP A 263 0.55 -1.30 1.16
C ASP A 263 1.65 -2.37 1.15
N THR A 264 2.88 -1.95 1.41
CA THR A 264 4.04 -2.82 1.44
C THR A 264 4.03 -3.66 2.73
N PRO A 265 4.14 -4.99 2.68
CA PRO A 265 4.24 -5.82 3.88
C PRO A 265 5.67 -5.85 4.45
N SER A 266 5.82 -6.22 5.72
CA SER A 266 7.14 -6.52 6.28
C SER A 266 7.75 -7.80 5.67
N LEU A 267 9.07 -7.83 5.49
CA LEU A 267 9.83 -9.03 5.15
C LEU A 267 10.34 -9.79 6.40
N ARG A 268 10.09 -9.27 7.61
CA ARG A 268 10.40 -9.97 8.85
C ARG A 268 9.59 -11.27 8.93
N GLY A 269 10.27 -12.37 9.22
CA GLY A 269 9.66 -13.70 9.26
C GLY A 269 9.19 -14.21 7.89
N VAL A 270 9.79 -13.73 6.80
CA VAL A 270 9.47 -14.21 5.44
C VAL A 270 9.78 -15.71 5.27
N ASN A 271 10.72 -16.24 6.04
CA ASN A 271 11.11 -17.65 6.05
C ASN A 271 9.99 -18.63 6.45
N VAL A 272 8.98 -18.18 7.21
CA VAL A 272 7.81 -19.00 7.57
C VAL A 272 6.64 -18.85 6.59
N GLN A 273 6.77 -17.98 5.59
CA GLN A 273 5.74 -17.75 4.58
C GLN A 273 5.76 -18.83 3.49
N ARG A 274 4.59 -19.15 2.93
CA ARG A 274 4.44 -20.11 1.82
C ARG A 274 3.69 -19.58 0.61
N LEU A 275 3.01 -18.45 0.76
CA LEU A 275 2.32 -17.75 -0.34
C LEU A 275 2.84 -16.32 -0.44
N PHE A 276 3.05 -15.83 -1.67
CA PHE A 276 3.61 -14.50 -1.93
C PHE A 276 2.75 -13.76 -2.96
N GLY A 277 2.68 -12.44 -2.80
CA GLY A 277 1.69 -11.59 -3.45
C GLY A 277 0.31 -11.78 -2.82
N SER A 278 -0.26 -10.69 -2.26
CA SER A 278 -1.51 -10.71 -1.48
C SER A 278 -2.67 -11.43 -2.17
N GLN A 279 -2.72 -11.42 -3.50
CA GLN A 279 -3.79 -12.05 -4.31
C GLN A 279 -3.30 -13.08 -5.34
N ARG A 280 -1.98 -13.35 -5.41
CA ARG A 280 -1.38 -14.15 -6.49
C ARG A 280 -0.98 -15.55 -6.09
N ALA A 281 -0.73 -15.77 -4.80
CA ALA A 281 -0.38 -17.07 -4.25
C ALA A 281 0.88 -17.71 -4.86
N LEU A 282 1.89 -16.90 -5.23
CA LEU A 282 3.23 -17.38 -5.64
C LEU A 282 3.86 -18.20 -4.51
N LYS A 283 4.70 -19.19 -4.83
CA LYS A 283 5.05 -20.26 -3.86
C LYS A 283 6.35 -20.04 -3.11
N SER A 284 7.19 -19.12 -3.56
CA SER A 284 8.48 -18.82 -2.93
C SER A 284 8.80 -17.34 -2.98
N VAL A 285 9.72 -16.90 -2.11
CA VAL A 285 10.18 -15.51 -2.10
C VAL A 285 11.01 -15.23 -3.36
N GLU A 286 11.67 -16.24 -3.91
CA GLU A 286 12.39 -16.19 -5.17
C GLU A 286 11.46 -15.91 -6.35
N ASP A 287 10.33 -16.64 -6.45
CA ASP A 287 9.34 -16.39 -7.50
C ASP A 287 8.77 -14.98 -7.39
N PHE A 288 8.52 -14.51 -6.16
CA PHE A 288 8.04 -13.16 -5.92
C PHE A 288 9.09 -12.10 -6.28
N THR A 289 10.37 -12.34 -5.98
CA THR A 289 11.48 -11.45 -6.32
C THR A 289 11.63 -11.28 -7.84
N GLU A 290 11.52 -12.38 -8.60
CA GLU A 290 11.50 -12.30 -10.06
C GLU A 290 10.26 -11.57 -10.58
N PHE A 291 9.09 -11.83 -9.98
CA PHE A 291 7.83 -11.15 -10.33
C PHE A 291 7.90 -9.64 -10.09
N GLU A 292 8.47 -9.20 -8.97
CA GLU A 292 8.60 -7.78 -8.63
C GLU A 292 9.33 -7.01 -9.73
N GLN A 293 10.51 -7.50 -10.14
CA GLN A 293 11.31 -6.86 -11.19
C GLN A 293 10.71 -7.00 -12.59
N ARG A 294 10.00 -8.10 -12.88
CA ARG A 294 9.44 -8.36 -14.22
C ARG A 294 8.06 -7.78 -14.47
N ALA A 295 7.31 -7.48 -13.42
CA ALA A 295 5.93 -7.05 -13.52
C ALA A 295 5.58 -5.92 -12.57
N ALA A 296 5.72 -6.11 -11.26
CA ALA A 296 5.21 -5.14 -10.28
C ALA A 296 5.84 -3.74 -10.45
N TYR A 297 7.16 -3.68 -10.67
CA TYR A 297 7.90 -2.42 -10.87
C TYR A 297 7.44 -1.65 -12.12
N PHE A 298 6.78 -2.31 -13.05
CA PHE A 298 6.36 -1.73 -14.34
C PHE A 298 4.85 -1.83 -14.53
N ASP A 299 4.08 -1.83 -13.44
CA ASP A 299 2.61 -1.86 -13.46
C ASP A 299 2.02 -3.08 -14.20
N GLY A 300 2.78 -4.16 -14.37
CA GLY A 300 2.41 -5.33 -15.15
C GLY A 300 2.56 -5.15 -16.68
N ASP A 301 3.18 -4.07 -17.14
CA ASP A 301 3.41 -3.78 -18.55
C ASP A 301 4.87 -4.06 -18.95
N HIS A 302 5.09 -5.18 -19.64
CA HIS A 302 6.43 -5.59 -20.03
C HIS A 302 7.03 -4.74 -21.15
N LEU A 303 6.22 -3.99 -21.92
CA LEU A 303 6.72 -3.15 -23.01
C LEU A 303 7.34 -1.88 -22.44
N THR A 304 6.69 -1.25 -21.46
CA THR A 304 7.27 -0.10 -20.75
C THR A 304 8.49 -0.52 -19.93
N ALA A 305 8.49 -1.73 -19.37
CA ALA A 305 9.65 -2.31 -18.70
C ALA A 305 10.88 -2.37 -19.61
N ALA A 306 10.72 -2.93 -20.82
CA ALA A 306 11.79 -2.99 -21.81
C ALA A 306 12.28 -1.59 -22.23
N LYS A 307 11.35 -0.65 -22.48
CA LYS A 307 11.68 0.75 -22.80
C LYS A 307 12.54 1.42 -21.71
N LYS A 308 12.31 1.08 -20.45
CA LYS A 308 12.96 1.69 -19.28
C LYS A 308 14.23 1.00 -18.82
N GLY A 309 14.64 -0.07 -19.52
CA GLY A 309 15.84 -0.83 -19.17
C GLY A 309 15.64 -1.70 -17.94
N ILE A 310 14.55 -2.48 -17.91
CA ILE A 310 14.33 -3.53 -16.91
C ILE A 310 15.60 -4.35 -16.64
N ASN A 311 15.89 -4.60 -15.36
CA ASN A 311 16.96 -5.50 -14.97
C ASN A 311 16.40 -6.90 -14.68
N VAL A 312 16.63 -7.83 -15.61
CA VAL A 312 16.21 -9.23 -15.42
C VAL A 312 17.22 -9.93 -14.51
N LEU A 313 16.80 -10.14 -13.26
CA LEU A 313 17.61 -10.85 -12.27
C LEU A 313 17.85 -12.31 -12.66
N GLU A 314 19.11 -12.74 -12.53
CA GLU A 314 19.51 -14.14 -12.67
C GLU A 314 19.16 -14.92 -11.39
N ARG A 315 18.53 -16.09 -11.55
CA ARG A 315 17.92 -16.81 -10.43
C ARG A 315 18.94 -17.48 -9.51
N GLY A 316 19.96 -18.13 -10.08
CA GLY A 316 20.94 -18.94 -9.35
C GLY A 316 21.90 -18.16 -8.46
N SER A 317 22.10 -16.88 -8.75
CA SER A 317 22.99 -15.98 -8.01
C SER A 317 22.20 -14.83 -7.38
N GLN A 318 21.61 -13.94 -8.16
CA GLN A 318 21.03 -12.70 -7.62
C GLN A 318 19.79 -12.98 -6.78
N VAL A 319 18.80 -13.67 -7.35
CA VAL A 319 17.53 -13.98 -6.65
C VAL A 319 17.79 -14.86 -5.43
N HIS A 320 18.59 -15.93 -5.60
CA HIS A 320 18.90 -16.82 -4.49
C HIS A 320 19.66 -16.12 -3.35
N PHE A 321 20.57 -15.19 -3.65
CA PHE A 321 21.35 -14.53 -2.60
C PHE A 321 20.47 -13.53 -1.82
N MET A 322 19.61 -12.78 -2.52
CA MET A 322 18.62 -11.93 -1.87
C MET A 322 17.66 -12.75 -0.99
N ALA A 323 17.15 -13.87 -1.48
CA ALA A 323 16.28 -14.77 -0.73
C ALA A 323 16.95 -15.31 0.54
N GLU A 324 18.22 -15.69 0.46
CA GLU A 324 18.97 -16.18 1.62
C GLU A 324 19.09 -15.11 2.71
N PHE A 325 19.42 -13.87 2.36
CA PHE A 325 19.44 -12.78 3.34
C PHE A 325 18.04 -12.48 3.89
N MET A 326 17.03 -12.39 3.02
CA MET A 326 15.65 -12.12 3.44
C MET A 326 15.15 -13.19 4.44
N ALA A 327 15.51 -14.45 4.25
CA ALA A 327 15.15 -15.53 5.16
C ALA A 327 15.76 -15.39 6.57
N LEU A 328 16.78 -14.54 6.76
CA LEU A 328 17.36 -14.25 8.05
C LEU A 328 16.63 -13.15 8.82
N LEU A 329 15.82 -12.33 8.16
CA LEU A 329 15.06 -11.26 8.80
C LEU A 329 14.05 -11.86 9.78
N ASP A 330 14.33 -11.78 11.08
CA ASP A 330 13.49 -12.32 12.13
C ASP A 330 12.38 -11.34 12.51
N PHE A 331 11.34 -11.86 13.18
CA PHE A 331 10.35 -11.05 13.86
C PHE A 331 10.99 -10.23 14.99
N PRO A 332 10.41 -9.09 15.39
CA PRO A 332 10.83 -8.42 16.61
C PRO A 332 10.67 -9.33 17.84
N PRO A 333 11.50 -9.14 18.88
CA PRO A 333 11.33 -9.85 20.14
C PRO A 333 9.92 -9.65 20.72
N ALA A 334 9.31 -10.72 21.22
CA ALA A 334 8.08 -10.64 21.99
C ALA A 334 8.26 -11.38 23.31
N PRO A 335 8.72 -10.68 24.36
CA PRO A 335 9.08 -11.30 25.63
C PRO A 335 7.88 -11.92 26.35
N GLU A 336 6.66 -11.48 26.01
CA GLU A 336 5.40 -11.96 26.58
C GLU A 336 4.94 -13.31 26.00
N LEU A 337 5.50 -13.77 24.87
CA LEU A 337 5.12 -15.05 24.28
C LEU A 337 6.01 -16.20 24.78
N SER A 338 5.39 -17.36 24.96
CA SER A 338 6.05 -18.64 25.19
C SER A 338 6.57 -19.26 23.88
N ILE A 339 7.26 -20.40 23.98
CA ILE A 339 7.74 -21.16 22.81
C ILE A 339 6.61 -21.67 21.91
N TYR A 340 5.37 -21.74 22.41
CA TYR A 340 4.20 -22.13 21.63
C TYR A 340 3.54 -20.94 20.93
N GLY A 341 4.10 -19.74 21.11
CA GLY A 341 3.58 -18.49 20.57
C GLY A 341 2.37 -17.94 21.31
N GLN A 342 1.89 -18.57 22.39
CA GLN A 342 0.84 -18.03 23.27
C GLN A 342 1.44 -17.22 24.42
N LEU A 343 0.65 -16.35 25.05
CA LEU A 343 1.08 -15.55 26.20
C LEU A 343 1.64 -16.44 27.32
N ASP A 344 2.74 -16.02 27.93
CA ASP A 344 3.21 -16.55 29.21
C ASP A 344 2.33 -15.98 30.33
N PRO A 345 1.53 -16.80 31.04
CA PRO A 345 0.62 -16.29 32.08
C PRO A 345 1.34 -15.58 33.24
N LYS A 346 2.65 -15.80 33.40
CA LYS A 346 3.46 -15.13 34.44
C LYS A 346 3.89 -13.72 34.07
N LYS A 347 3.86 -13.37 32.79
CA LYS A 347 4.29 -12.06 32.27
C LYS A 347 3.09 -11.22 31.83
N ALA A 348 2.10 -11.85 31.22
CA ALA A 348 0.93 -11.19 30.70
C ALA A 348 -0.01 -10.63 31.79
N THR A 349 -0.52 -9.44 31.52
CA THR A 349 -1.58 -8.76 32.28
C THR A 349 -2.94 -9.45 32.11
N ASP A 350 -3.89 -9.15 32.98
CA ASP A 350 -5.25 -9.69 32.88
C ASP A 350 -6.00 -9.21 31.63
N SER A 351 -5.68 -8.01 31.13
CA SER A 351 -6.28 -7.48 29.89
C SER A 351 -5.80 -8.26 28.67
N GLU A 352 -4.50 -8.54 28.59
CA GLU A 352 -3.91 -9.35 27.51
C GLU A 352 -4.43 -10.79 27.52
N LYS A 353 -4.55 -11.41 28.70
CA LYS A 353 -5.12 -12.76 28.85
C LYS A 353 -6.57 -12.84 28.38
N ARG A 354 -7.40 -11.83 28.72
CA ARG A 354 -8.77 -11.74 28.20
C ARG A 354 -8.79 -11.52 26.69
N GLY A 355 -7.86 -10.71 26.18
CA GLY A 355 -7.68 -10.48 24.75
C GLY A 355 -7.33 -11.75 23.98
N GLU A 356 -6.40 -12.55 24.51
CA GLU A 356 -6.05 -13.86 23.96
C GLU A 356 -7.25 -14.81 23.96
N ALA A 357 -8.00 -14.88 25.07
CA ALA A 357 -9.22 -15.69 25.14
C ALA A 357 -10.28 -15.26 24.11
N ILE A 358 -10.40 -13.95 23.83
CA ILE A 358 -11.27 -13.45 22.75
C ILE A 358 -10.72 -13.88 21.39
N PHE A 359 -9.42 -13.71 21.14
CA PHE A 359 -8.79 -14.03 19.87
C PHE A 359 -8.97 -15.51 19.47
N PHE A 360 -8.79 -16.43 20.43
CA PHE A 360 -8.96 -17.88 20.23
C PHE A 360 -10.41 -18.36 20.41
N GLY A 361 -11.30 -17.50 20.91
CA GLY A 361 -12.70 -17.82 21.18
C GLY A 361 -13.65 -16.96 20.36
N LYS A 362 -14.36 -16.03 21.02
CA LYS A 362 -15.43 -15.21 20.42
C LYS A 362 -15.01 -14.48 19.13
N GLY A 363 -13.76 -14.04 19.05
CA GLY A 363 -13.22 -13.32 17.90
C GLY A 363 -13.02 -14.19 16.65
N ASN A 364 -12.93 -15.52 16.80
CA ASN A 364 -12.60 -16.48 15.74
C ASN A 364 -11.32 -16.13 14.95
N CYS A 365 -10.45 -15.28 15.50
CA CYS A 365 -9.28 -14.76 14.80
C CYS A 365 -8.28 -15.88 14.51
N ALA A 366 -8.13 -16.82 15.45
CA ALA A 366 -7.20 -17.94 15.36
C ALA A 366 -7.53 -18.96 14.25
N VAL A 367 -8.73 -18.90 13.65
CA VAL A 367 -9.10 -19.77 12.52
C VAL A 367 -8.18 -19.53 11.32
N CYS A 368 -7.90 -18.26 11.02
CA CYS A 368 -6.96 -17.88 9.96
C CYS A 368 -5.57 -17.56 10.54
N HIS A 369 -5.49 -17.09 11.78
CA HIS A 369 -4.25 -16.66 12.43
C HIS A 369 -3.83 -17.57 13.60
N PRO A 370 -3.53 -18.86 13.38
CA PRO A 370 -3.08 -19.76 14.44
C PRO A 370 -1.67 -19.41 14.90
N ALA A 371 -1.42 -19.59 16.21
CA ALA A 371 -0.07 -19.54 16.78
C ALA A 371 0.86 -20.60 16.14
N PRO A 372 2.19 -20.40 16.12
CA PRO A 372 2.93 -19.32 16.79
C PRO A 372 3.19 -18.07 15.94
N TYR A 373 2.98 -18.15 14.62
CA TYR A 373 3.26 -17.04 13.71
C TYR A 373 2.02 -16.22 13.32
N TYR A 374 0.85 -16.67 13.79
CA TYR A 374 -0.44 -16.01 13.56
C TYR A 374 -0.74 -15.85 12.07
N THR A 375 -0.53 -16.93 11.32
CA THR A 375 -0.92 -17.06 9.91
C THR A 375 -1.05 -18.55 9.59
N ASP A 376 -2.05 -18.89 8.80
CA ASP A 376 -2.24 -20.22 8.24
C ASP A 376 -1.59 -20.38 6.85
N ASN A 377 -0.98 -19.31 6.32
CA ASN A 377 -0.44 -19.26 4.96
C ASN A 377 -1.47 -19.57 3.85
N GLN A 378 -2.75 -19.29 4.07
CA GLN A 378 -3.80 -19.46 3.07
C GLN A 378 -4.32 -18.10 2.57
N LEU A 379 -5.24 -18.13 1.59
CA LEU A 379 -6.03 -16.97 1.21
C LEU A 379 -7.47 -17.14 1.72
N HIS A 380 -8.06 -16.04 2.17
CA HIS A 380 -9.45 -15.99 2.60
C HIS A 380 -10.15 -14.81 1.94
N ASP A 381 -11.40 -15.01 1.55
CA ASP A 381 -12.26 -13.94 1.06
C ASP A 381 -13.15 -13.45 2.21
N LEU A 382 -12.86 -12.23 2.67
CA LEU A 382 -13.66 -11.59 3.71
C LEU A 382 -15.03 -11.10 3.19
N GLN A 383 -15.27 -11.11 1.87
CA GLN A 383 -16.52 -10.71 1.19
C GLN A 383 -17.02 -9.31 1.57
N VAL A 384 -16.09 -8.37 1.80
CA VAL A 384 -16.37 -7.05 2.39
C VAL A 384 -17.36 -6.23 1.55
N GLU A 385 -17.46 -6.48 0.25
CA GLU A 385 -18.43 -5.85 -0.66
C GLU A 385 -19.89 -6.09 -0.29
N ARG A 386 -20.20 -7.01 0.63
CA ARG A 386 -21.54 -7.14 1.22
C ARG A 386 -21.96 -5.92 2.04
N PHE A 387 -21.02 -5.05 2.43
CA PHE A 387 -21.27 -3.85 3.24
C PHE A 387 -21.36 -2.54 2.44
N TYR A 388 -21.04 -2.55 1.15
CA TYR A 388 -21.05 -1.33 0.34
C TYR A 388 -21.51 -1.57 -1.10
N LYS A 389 -21.96 -0.49 -1.76
CA LYS A 389 -22.28 -0.51 -3.19
C LYS A 389 -21.02 -0.15 -3.99
N PRO A 390 -20.80 -0.78 -5.16
CA PRO A 390 -19.73 -0.36 -6.05
C PRO A 390 -19.87 1.10 -6.44
N GLN A 391 -18.76 1.83 -6.45
CA GLN A 391 -18.75 3.28 -6.67
C GLN A 391 -17.35 3.76 -7.07
N LEU A 392 -17.29 4.88 -7.80
CA LEU A 392 -16.03 5.53 -8.13
C LEU A 392 -15.66 6.51 -7.02
N ILE A 393 -14.51 6.34 -6.38
CA ILE A 393 -13.99 7.27 -5.37
C ILE A 393 -12.56 7.62 -5.73
N ASN A 394 -12.29 8.92 -5.89
CA ASN A 394 -10.95 9.44 -6.16
C ASN A 394 -10.25 8.80 -7.38
N GLY A 395 -11.02 8.33 -8.36
CA GLY A 395 -10.53 7.64 -9.56
C GLY A 395 -10.43 6.12 -9.44
N GLN A 396 -10.57 5.54 -8.25
CA GLN A 396 -10.68 4.08 -8.06
C GLN A 396 -12.13 3.63 -8.15
N TYR A 397 -12.39 2.59 -8.92
CA TYR A 397 -13.65 1.86 -8.92
C TYR A 397 -13.65 0.81 -7.81
N ILE A 398 -14.29 1.18 -6.71
CA ILE A 398 -14.45 0.38 -5.51
C ILE A 398 -15.41 -0.77 -5.81
N ARG A 399 -14.95 -2.01 -5.61
CA ARG A 399 -15.67 -3.25 -5.95
C ARG A 399 -15.26 -4.39 -5.02
N ALA A 400 -15.72 -5.61 -5.30
CA ALA A 400 -15.25 -6.83 -4.65
C ALA A 400 -13.75 -7.02 -4.90
N GLU A 401 -13.00 -7.25 -3.83
CA GLU A 401 -11.54 -7.42 -3.91
C GLU A 401 -11.15 -8.89 -4.04
N GLY A 402 -12.01 -9.81 -3.59
CA GLY A 402 -11.74 -11.25 -3.60
C GLY A 402 -10.77 -11.67 -2.50
N PRO A 403 -10.21 -12.88 -2.60
CA PRO A 403 -9.41 -13.46 -1.53
C PRO A 403 -8.07 -12.72 -1.35
N ILE A 404 -7.67 -12.58 -0.09
CA ILE A 404 -6.40 -12.00 0.33
C ILE A 404 -5.68 -13.02 1.22
N LYS A 405 -4.37 -13.13 1.04
CA LYS A 405 -3.53 -13.96 1.90
C LYS A 405 -3.59 -13.49 3.36
N THR A 406 -3.65 -14.44 4.30
CA THR A 406 -3.42 -14.17 5.72
C THR A 406 -1.99 -13.73 5.98
N PHE A 407 -1.79 -12.47 6.36
CA PHE A 407 -0.48 -11.97 6.82
C PHE A 407 -0.20 -12.40 8.27
N PRO A 408 1.07 -12.64 8.64
CA PRO A 408 1.46 -12.88 10.04
C PRO A 408 1.07 -11.70 10.93
N LEU A 409 0.69 -11.99 12.17
CA LEU A 409 0.47 -10.95 13.19
C LEU A 409 1.66 -10.78 14.15
N ARG A 410 2.73 -11.57 13.99
CA ARG A 410 3.96 -11.37 14.75
C ARG A 410 4.57 -10.01 14.45
N GLY A 411 4.77 -9.18 15.47
CA GLY A 411 5.24 -7.81 15.36
C GLY A 411 4.20 -6.83 14.80
N ILE A 412 2.90 -7.15 14.83
CA ILE A 412 1.86 -6.37 14.15
C ILE A 412 1.85 -4.91 14.60
N LYS A 413 2.14 -4.61 15.87
CA LYS A 413 2.20 -3.23 16.38
C LYS A 413 3.24 -2.34 15.68
N ASP A 414 4.23 -2.92 15.00
CA ASP A 414 5.30 -2.18 14.33
C ASP A 414 4.92 -1.70 12.92
N SER A 415 3.83 -2.23 12.34
CA SER A 415 3.50 -2.04 10.92
C SER A 415 2.12 -1.38 10.67
N PRO A 416 1.77 -0.23 11.28
CA PRO A 416 0.63 0.53 10.80
C PRO A 416 0.96 1.21 9.45
N PRO A 417 -0.03 1.53 8.60
CA PRO A 417 -1.44 1.14 8.72
C PRO A 417 -1.65 -0.35 8.40
N TYR A 418 -2.87 -0.83 8.58
CA TYR A 418 -3.23 -2.24 8.49
C TYR A 418 -4.18 -2.53 7.32
N LEU A 419 -4.31 -3.84 7.04
CA LEU A 419 -4.94 -4.43 5.84
C LEU A 419 -4.07 -4.24 4.59
N HIS A 420 -4.40 -4.95 3.51
CA HIS A 420 -3.57 -5.00 2.29
C HIS A 420 -3.44 -3.66 1.56
N ASP A 421 -4.29 -2.68 1.86
CA ASP A 421 -4.32 -1.36 1.22
C ASP A 421 -4.13 -0.20 2.22
N GLY A 422 -3.81 -0.49 3.48
CA GLY A 422 -3.54 0.52 4.51
C GLY A 422 -4.75 1.37 4.92
N ARG A 423 -5.99 0.89 4.74
CA ARG A 423 -7.20 1.65 5.10
C ARG A 423 -7.51 1.70 6.60
N LEU A 424 -6.82 0.90 7.41
CA LEU A 424 -7.04 0.80 8.86
C LEU A 424 -5.84 1.43 9.56
N LEU A 425 -5.97 2.65 10.08
CA LEU A 425 -4.80 3.41 10.55
C LEU A 425 -4.24 2.91 11.90
N THR A 426 -5.04 2.18 12.67
CA THR A 426 -4.72 1.74 14.03
C THR A 426 -5.15 0.30 14.30
N LEU A 427 -4.64 -0.31 15.38
CA LEU A 427 -5.11 -1.63 15.82
C LEU A 427 -6.57 -1.57 16.28
N GLU A 428 -7.01 -0.44 16.84
CA GLU A 428 -8.42 -0.21 17.16
C GLU A 428 -9.29 -0.18 15.90
N ASP A 429 -8.84 0.48 14.82
CA ASP A 429 -9.54 0.42 13.52
C ASP A 429 -9.62 -1.01 12.99
N THR A 430 -8.56 -1.79 13.17
CA THR A 430 -8.50 -3.21 12.78
C THR A 430 -9.52 -4.04 13.55
N VAL A 431 -9.58 -3.87 14.87
CA VAL A 431 -10.55 -4.59 15.71
C VAL A 431 -11.99 -4.17 15.39
N GLU A 432 -12.26 -2.89 15.16
CA GLU A 432 -13.59 -2.45 14.73
C GLU A 432 -13.96 -3.00 13.35
N PHE A 433 -13.03 -2.99 12.39
CA PHE A 433 -13.25 -3.55 11.06
C PHE A 433 -13.65 -5.02 11.13
N PHE A 434 -12.88 -5.86 11.83
CA PHE A 434 -13.20 -7.28 11.96
C PHE A 434 -14.44 -7.54 12.83
N ASN A 435 -14.72 -6.70 13.83
CA ASN A 435 -15.97 -6.78 14.59
C ASN A 435 -17.19 -6.62 13.68
N LEU A 436 -17.16 -5.65 12.76
CA LEU A 436 -18.21 -5.42 11.78
C LEU A 436 -18.27 -6.53 10.73
N VAL A 437 -17.13 -6.85 10.11
CA VAL A 437 -17.06 -7.80 9.00
C VAL A 437 -17.47 -9.20 9.48
N LEU A 438 -16.98 -9.66 10.63
CA LEU A 438 -17.32 -10.98 11.16
C LEU A 438 -18.66 -11.00 11.90
N GLN A 439 -19.32 -9.85 12.12
CA GLN A 439 -20.60 -9.73 12.83
C GLN A 439 -20.60 -10.38 14.23
N ILE A 440 -19.49 -10.23 14.96
CA ILE A 440 -19.25 -10.89 16.25
C ILE A 440 -19.68 -10.06 17.47
N ASN A 441 -20.17 -8.83 17.27
CA ASN A 441 -20.77 -7.98 18.30
C ASN A 441 -19.95 -7.88 19.60
N MET A 442 -18.67 -7.52 19.46
CA MET A 442 -17.79 -7.23 20.59
C MET A 442 -18.20 -5.94 21.29
N ASN A 443 -18.23 -5.97 22.62
CA ASN A 443 -18.43 -4.79 23.44
C ASN A 443 -17.12 -3.98 23.57
N ALA A 444 -17.19 -2.80 24.19
CA ALA A 444 -16.04 -1.91 24.33
C ALA A 444 -14.85 -2.54 25.09
N GLN A 445 -15.11 -3.33 26.12
CA GLN A 445 -14.06 -3.98 26.93
C GLN A 445 -13.38 -5.11 26.15
N GLU A 446 -14.16 -5.93 25.43
CA GLU A 446 -13.63 -7.00 24.58
C GLU A 446 -12.71 -6.45 23.50
N LYS A 447 -13.11 -5.35 22.84
CA LYS A 447 -12.28 -4.68 21.82
C LYS A 447 -10.96 -4.18 22.42
N LYS A 448 -11.03 -3.54 23.60
CA LYS A 448 -9.84 -3.05 24.31
C LYS A 448 -8.89 -4.18 24.68
N ASP A 449 -9.42 -5.27 25.24
CA ASP A 449 -8.63 -6.44 25.64
C ASP A 449 -7.99 -7.11 24.41
N LEU A 450 -8.72 -7.24 23.29
CA LEU A 450 -8.18 -7.79 22.04
C LEU A 450 -7.02 -6.94 21.50
N VAL A 451 -7.15 -5.61 21.51
CA VAL A 451 -6.03 -4.72 21.12
C VAL A 451 -4.82 -4.89 22.04
N ALA A 452 -5.04 -5.04 23.35
CA ALA A 452 -3.95 -5.28 24.30
C ALA A 452 -3.18 -6.57 23.95
N PHE A 453 -3.89 -7.65 23.61
CA PHE A 453 -3.25 -8.88 23.14
C PHE A 453 -2.49 -8.70 21.82
N LEU A 454 -3.10 -8.05 20.81
CA LEU A 454 -2.44 -7.82 19.52
C LEU A 454 -1.13 -7.04 19.65
N ARG A 455 -1.01 -6.15 20.64
CA ARG A 455 0.23 -5.41 20.92
C ARG A 455 1.36 -6.29 21.46
N GLN A 456 1.08 -7.49 21.96
CA GLN A 456 2.08 -8.43 22.45
C GLN A 456 2.55 -9.45 21.38
N LEU A 457 1.89 -9.46 20.22
CA LEU A 457 2.29 -10.28 19.07
C LEU A 457 3.45 -9.66 18.34
#